data_AF-A0AAF0F6V3-F1
#
_entry.id   AF-A0AAF0F6V3-F1
#
_cell.length_a   1.000
_cell.length_b   1.000
_cell.length_c   1.000
_cell.angle_alpha   90.00
_cell.angle_beta   90.00
_cell.angle_gamma   90.00
#
_symmetry.space_group_name_H-M   'P 1'
#
loop_
_entity.id
_entity.type
_entity.pdbx_description
1 polymer ?
#
loop_
_entity_poly.entity_id
_entity_poly.type
_entity_poly.pdbx_seq_one_letter_code
_entity_poly.pdbx_strand_id
1 'polypeptide(L)'
;MQSVSRFLWGPSKEERVREVQRRLRQEQRALDREIRQIDQSVAKVKADIKRLARKSDNKNATMLAREVVRSNKHRMRLVTSKAQLNSISIQLQQQLGKG
;
A
#
# COMPACT_ATOMS: atom_id res chain seq x y z
N MET A 1 -19.78 -10.69 30.67
CA MET A 1 -20.91 -10.93 29.74
C MET A 1 -20.49 -11.25 28.31
N GLN A 2 -19.49 -10.59 27.70
CA GLN A 2 -19.12 -10.84 26.28
C GLN A 2 -18.38 -12.16 26.01
N SER A 3 -17.59 -12.69 26.97
CA SER A 3 -16.79 -13.91 26.75
C SER A 3 -17.63 -15.18 26.63
N VAL A 4 -18.69 -15.31 27.43
CA VAL A 4 -19.57 -16.50 27.44
C VAL A 4 -20.42 -16.56 26.17
N SER A 5 -20.95 -15.41 25.72
CA SER A 5 -21.71 -15.32 24.46
C SER A 5 -20.84 -15.57 23.23
N ARG A 6 -19.58 -15.12 23.24
CA ARG A 6 -18.62 -15.37 22.15
C ARG A 6 -18.23 -16.85 22.03
N PHE A 7 -18.13 -17.55 23.16
CA PHE A 7 -17.79 -18.97 23.20
C PHE A 7 -18.91 -19.85 22.61
N LEU A 8 -20.18 -19.50 22.89
CA LEU A 8 -21.32 -20.27 22.41
C LEU A 8 -21.70 -19.91 20.97
N TRP A 9 -21.82 -18.62 20.65
CA TRP A 9 -22.41 -18.14 19.39
C TRP A 9 -21.42 -17.48 18.41
N GLY A 10 -20.12 -17.48 18.74
CA GLY A 10 -19.08 -16.89 17.91
C GLY A 10 -19.05 -15.36 17.96
N PRO A 11 -18.17 -14.72 17.16
CA PRO A 11 -17.98 -13.28 17.20
C PRO A 11 -19.15 -12.52 16.59
N SER A 12 -19.52 -11.40 17.22
CA SER A 12 -20.61 -10.53 16.79
C SER A 12 -20.30 -9.85 15.44
N LYS A 13 -21.34 -9.32 14.77
CA LYS A 13 -21.15 -8.55 13.52
C LYS A 13 -20.20 -7.37 13.73
N GLU A 14 -20.33 -6.67 14.85
CA GLU A 14 -19.45 -5.55 15.22
C GLU A 14 -18.01 -6.00 15.42
N GLU A 15 -17.77 -7.12 16.10
CA GLU A 15 -16.43 -7.67 16.31
C GLU A 15 -15.77 -8.05 14.97
N ARG A 16 -16.52 -8.68 14.07
CA ARG A 16 -16.03 -9.02 12.72
C ARG A 16 -15.66 -7.77 11.92
N VAL A 17 -16.51 -6.73 11.94
CA VAL A 17 -16.20 -5.48 11.22
C VAL A 17 -14.99 -4.77 11.83
N ARG A 18 -14.87 -4.72 13.16
CA ARG A 18 -13.68 -4.16 13.84
C ARG A 18 -12.41 -4.92 13.46
N GLU A 19 -12.48 -6.24 13.35
CA GLU A 19 -11.36 -7.07 12.90
C GLU A 19 -10.97 -6.74 11.46
N VAL A 20 -11.93 -6.69 10.53
CA VAL A 20 -11.68 -6.33 9.13
C VAL A 20 -11.08 -4.93 9.03
N GLN A 21 -11.63 -3.93 9.74
CA GLN A 21 -11.05 -2.58 9.78
C GLN A 21 -9.61 -2.58 10.29
N ARG A 22 -9.30 -3.39 11.33
CA ARG A 22 -7.93 -3.53 11.83
C ARG A 22 -7.00 -4.09 10.76
N ARG A 23 -7.43 -5.13 10.04
CA ARG A 23 -6.67 -5.73 8.94
C ARG A 23 -6.46 -4.74 7.79
N LEU A 24 -7.51 -4.04 7.36
CA LEU A 24 -7.42 -2.99 6.33
C LEU A 24 -6.39 -1.91 6.69
N ARG A 25 -6.35 -1.46 7.95
CA ARG A 25 -5.32 -0.50 8.42
C ARG A 25 -3.91 -1.09 8.46
N GLN A 26 -3.76 -2.39 8.68
CA GLN A 26 -2.45 -3.06 8.61
C GLN A 26 -1.97 -3.12 7.16
N GLU A 27 -2.84 -3.51 6.23
CA GLU A 27 -2.53 -3.57 4.79
C GLU A 27 -2.21 -2.19 4.21
N GLN A 28 -3.00 -1.16 4.54
CA GLN A 28 -2.69 0.21 4.10
C GLN A 28 -1.30 0.67 4.57
N ARG A 29 -0.89 0.31 5.80
CA ARG A 29 0.46 0.62 6.30
C ARG A 29 1.55 -0.20 5.61
N ALA A 30 1.25 -1.43 5.18
CA ALA A 30 2.17 -2.23 4.38
C ALA A 30 2.40 -1.60 3.01
N LEU A 31 1.33 -1.18 2.34
CA LEU A 31 1.40 -0.44 1.07
C LEU A 31 2.20 0.85 1.22
N ASP A 32 2.00 1.61 2.31
CA ASP A 32 2.78 2.83 2.56
C ASP A 32 4.28 2.57 2.73
N ARG A 33 4.65 1.45 3.37
CA ARG A 33 6.06 1.05 3.47
C ARG A 33 6.64 0.68 2.11
N GLU A 34 5.91 -0.06 1.30
CA GLU A 34 6.35 -0.45 -0.04
C GLU A 34 6.50 0.77 -0.96
N ILE A 35 5.52 1.70 -0.94
CA ILE A 35 5.60 2.98 -1.68
C ILE A 35 6.86 3.76 -1.29
N ARG A 36 7.15 3.88 0.01
CA ARG A 36 8.35 4.56 0.50
C ARG A 36 9.64 3.87 0.04
N GLN A 37 9.66 2.54 0.06
CA GLN A 37 10.82 1.77 -0.40
C GLN A 37 11.08 1.97 -1.90
N ILE A 38 10.01 2.00 -2.71
CA ILE A 38 10.09 2.30 -4.14
C ILE A 38 10.61 3.72 -4.36
N ASP A 39 10.08 4.72 -3.65
CA ASP A 39 10.50 6.12 -3.78
C ASP A 39 11.99 6.30 -3.45
N GLN A 40 12.49 5.64 -2.40
CA GLN A 40 13.91 5.65 -2.05
C GLN A 40 14.78 4.96 -3.12
N SER A 41 14.34 3.81 -3.63
CA SER A 41 15.04 3.09 -4.70
C SER A 41 15.12 3.93 -5.97
N VAL A 42 13.99 4.53 -6.39
CA VAL A 42 13.93 5.42 -7.55
C VAL A 42 14.85 6.62 -7.39
N ALA A 43 14.96 7.22 -6.19
CA ALA A 43 15.88 8.32 -5.95
C ALA A 43 17.34 7.93 -6.16
N LYS A 44 17.75 6.74 -5.68
CA LYS A 44 19.09 6.19 -5.88
C LYS A 44 19.37 5.92 -7.37
N VAL A 45 18.45 5.24 -8.06
CA VAL A 45 18.59 4.94 -9.49
C VAL A 45 18.67 6.22 -10.32
N LYS A 46 17.91 7.27 -9.97
CA LYS A 46 18.03 8.59 -10.64
C LYS A 46 19.42 9.21 -10.47
N ALA A 47 20.06 9.06 -9.31
CA ALA A 47 21.43 9.53 -9.10
C ALA A 47 22.43 8.71 -9.95
N ASP A 48 22.22 7.39 -10.05
CA ASP A 48 23.05 6.52 -10.88
C ASP A 48 22.92 6.85 -12.38
N ILE A 49 21.71 7.13 -12.87
CA ILE A 49 21.47 7.59 -14.24
C ILE A 49 22.29 8.85 -14.53
N LYS A 50 22.24 9.86 -13.63
CA LYS A 50 23.03 11.09 -13.78
C LYS A 50 24.53 10.82 -13.82
N ARG A 51 25.02 9.89 -12.99
CA ARG A 51 26.44 9.50 -12.96
C ARG A 51 26.87 8.81 -14.26
N LEU A 52 26.07 7.88 -14.78
CA LEU A 52 26.35 7.18 -16.03
C LEU A 52 26.30 8.12 -17.23
N ALA A 53 25.33 9.03 -17.28
CA ALA A 53 25.22 10.03 -18.33
C ALA A 53 26.45 10.96 -18.39
N ARG A 54 26.98 11.38 -17.23
CA ARG A 54 28.24 12.16 -17.15
C ARG A 54 29.47 11.40 -17.66
N LYS A 55 29.44 10.06 -17.63
CA LYS A 55 30.50 9.19 -18.15
C LYS A 55 30.28 8.79 -19.61
N SER A 56 29.31 9.41 -20.29
CA SER A 56 28.89 9.07 -21.66
C SER A 56 28.38 7.63 -21.84
N ASP A 57 28.02 6.94 -20.75
CA ASP A 57 27.44 5.60 -20.77
C ASP A 57 25.91 5.69 -20.94
N ASN A 58 25.51 6.13 -22.13
CA ASN A 58 24.11 6.40 -22.46
C ASN A 58 23.27 5.12 -22.53
N LYS A 59 23.87 3.97 -22.88
CA LYS A 59 23.18 2.68 -22.97
C LYS A 59 22.71 2.23 -21.59
N ASN A 60 23.60 2.22 -20.60
CA ASN A 60 23.24 1.81 -19.24
C ASN A 60 22.35 2.85 -18.55
N ALA A 61 22.56 4.15 -18.80
CA ALA A 61 21.66 5.21 -18.34
C ALA A 61 20.23 5.02 -18.86
N THR A 62 20.06 4.68 -20.14
CA THR A 62 18.75 4.43 -20.75
C THR A 62 18.08 3.19 -20.17
N MET A 63 18.84 2.12 -19.91
CA MET A 63 18.32 0.91 -19.27
C MET A 63 17.76 1.22 -17.87
N LEU A 64 18.52 1.94 -17.04
CA LEU A 64 18.06 2.35 -15.70
C LEU A 64 16.86 3.32 -15.76
N ALA A 65 16.81 4.22 -16.76
CA ALA A 65 15.69 5.13 -16.93
C ALA A 65 14.38 4.37 -17.21
N ARG A 66 14.42 3.31 -18.02
CA ARG A 66 13.26 2.43 -18.25
C ARG A 66 12.80 1.77 -16.95
N GLU A 67 13.73 1.38 -16.09
CA GLU A 67 13.40 0.77 -14.79
C GLU A 67 12.73 1.76 -13.84
N VAL A 68 13.15 3.04 -13.85
CA VAL A 68 12.45 4.11 -13.12
C VAL A 68 11.01 4.26 -13.59
N VAL A 69 10.74 4.20 -14.90
CA VAL A 69 9.37 4.27 -15.43
C VAL A 69 8.52 3.09 -14.94
N ARG A 70 9.07 1.86 -14.97
CA ARG A 70 8.38 0.67 -14.44
C ARG A 70 8.10 0.77 -12.95
N SER A 71 9.10 1.21 -12.18
CA SER A 71 8.98 1.44 -10.74
C SER A 71 7.89 2.46 -10.42
N ASN A 72 7.81 3.57 -11.18
CA ASN A 72 6.74 4.56 -11.01
C ASN A 72 5.36 4.00 -11.35
N LYS A 73 5.25 3.15 -12.38
CA LYS A 73 3.99 2.46 -12.71
C LYS A 73 3.57 1.50 -11.59
N HIS A 74 4.53 0.80 -10.98
CA HIS A 74 4.27 -0.06 -9.82
C HIS A 74 3.79 0.74 -8.61
N ARG A 75 4.50 1.83 -8.28
CA ARG A 75 4.09 2.78 -7.24
C ARG A 75 2.66 3.27 -7.45
N MET A 76 2.29 3.65 -8.67
CA MET A 76 0.94 4.12 -8.98
C MET A 76 -0.12 3.06 -8.66
N ARG A 77 0.13 1.79 -9.01
CA ARG A 77 -0.79 0.69 -8.66
C ARG A 77 -0.97 0.55 -7.15
N LEU A 78 0.10 0.65 -6.37
CA LEU A 78 0.02 0.57 -4.91
C LEU A 78 -0.77 1.74 -4.30
N VAL A 79 -0.60 2.95 -4.85
CA VAL A 79 -1.39 4.13 -4.46
C VAL A 79 -2.88 3.91 -4.75
N THR A 80 -3.21 3.38 -5.93
CA THR A 80 -4.60 3.02 -6.28
C THR A 80 -5.15 1.96 -5.34
N SER A 81 -4.41 0.89 -5.06
CA SER A 81 -4.82 -0.16 -4.12
C SER A 81 -5.06 0.42 -2.72
N LYS A 82 -4.21 1.34 -2.24
CA LYS A 82 -4.40 2.01 -0.96
C LYS A 82 -5.70 2.81 -0.93
N ALA A 83 -6.00 3.56 -1.99
CA ALA A 83 -7.24 4.33 -2.11
C ALA A 83 -8.48 3.42 -2.09
N GLN A 84 -8.41 2.26 -2.77
CA GLN A 84 -9.47 1.25 -2.73
C GLN A 84 -9.69 0.69 -1.32
N LEU A 85 -8.62 0.31 -0.60
CA LEU A 85 -8.73 -0.17 0.78
C LEU A 85 -9.33 0.91 1.71
N ASN A 86 -8.99 2.18 1.49
CA ASN A 86 -9.58 3.28 2.25
C ASN A 86 -11.08 3.42 1.97
N SER A 87 -11.50 3.33 0.71
CA SER A 87 -12.91 3.37 0.33
C SER A 87 -13.71 2.25 1.01
N ILE A 88 -13.18 1.01 1.00
CA ILE A 88 -13.79 -0.14 1.69
C ILE A 88 -13.89 0.13 3.20
N SER A 89 -12.85 0.68 3.81
CA SER A 89 -12.86 1.02 5.24
C SER A 89 -13.95 2.03 5.60
N ILE A 90 -14.16 3.05 4.75
CA ILE A 90 -15.22 4.05 4.94
C ILE A 90 -16.60 3.41 4.81
N GLN A 91 -16.82 2.57 3.79
CA GLN A 91 -18.08 1.85 3.59
C GLN A 91 -18.42 0.97 4.79
N LEU A 92 -17.44 0.23 5.34
CA LEU A 92 -17.64 -0.59 6.53
C LEU A 92 -17.99 0.25 7.77
N GLN A 93 -17.39 1.44 7.92
CA GLN A 93 -17.74 2.34 9.02
C GLN A 93 -19.16 2.88 8.90
N GLN A 94 -19.60 3.22 7.67
CA GLN A 94 -20.97 3.66 7.41
C GLN A 94 -22.00 2.57 7.70
N GLN A 95 -21.69 1.30 7.40
CA GLN A 95 -22.59 0.17 7.71
C GLN A 95 -22.80 -0.03 9.22
N LEU A 96 -21.79 0.24 10.04
CA LEU A 96 -21.90 0.16 11.50
C LEU A 96 -22.67 1.34 12.11
N GLY A 97 -22.60 2.53 11.50
CA GLY A 97 -23.33 3.72 11.98
C GLY A 97 -24.80 3.76 11.57
N LYS A 98 -25.24 2.86 10.67
CA LYS A 98 -26.64 2.71 10.24
C LYS A 98 -27.38 1.58 10.98
N GLY A 99 -26.82 1.08 12.08
CA GLY A 99 -27.39 0.02 12.92
C GLY A 99 -27.86 0.55 14.26
#